data_AF-A0A7S4M371-F1
#
_entry.id   AF-A0A7S4M371-F1
#
_cell.length_a   1.000
_cell.length_b   1.000
_cell.length_c   1.000
_cell.angle_alpha   90.00
_cell.angle_beta   90.00
_cell.angle_gamma   90.00
#
_symmetry.space_group_name_H-M   'P 1'
#
loop_
_entity.id
_entity.type
_entity.pdbx_description
1 polymer ?
#
loop_
_entity_poly.entity_id
_entity_poly.type
_entity_poly.pdbx_seq_one_letter_code
_entity_poly.pdbx_strand_id
1 'polypeptide(L)'
;RRRRRRMRLHDNSTPAIIYHVVQKSLWDAALAAGVNYFPPRYDIEGFIHATHDANLLLGVLNWRHPKHGFIYKNIEGTFLCLAMDTAVLASPVKMEAAVPTQNNPNPVAFPHIFGPIVPSSCVVKQMEVVRDPSDGTFLSIAGLCE
;
A
#
# COMPACT_ATOMS: atom_id res chain seq x y z
N ARG A 1 -35.26 -11.80 8.43
CA ARG A 1 -34.03 -11.17 8.98
C ARG A 1 -32.86 -12.15 8.84
N ARG A 2 -32.18 -12.16 7.68
CA ARG A 2 -30.99 -13.02 7.48
C ARG A 2 -29.78 -12.30 8.08
N ARG A 3 -29.30 -12.73 9.25
CA ARG A 3 -27.96 -12.39 9.73
C ARG A 3 -26.97 -13.00 8.73
N ARG A 4 -26.57 -12.21 7.72
CA ARG A 4 -25.40 -12.53 6.90
C ARG A 4 -24.25 -12.64 7.89
N ARG A 5 -23.74 -13.85 8.08
CA ARG A 5 -22.43 -14.09 8.66
C ARG A 5 -21.48 -13.24 7.81
N ARG A 6 -21.10 -12.06 8.30
CA ARG A 6 -20.11 -11.21 7.65
C ARG A 6 -18.87 -12.11 7.67
N MET A 7 -18.59 -12.82 6.57
CA MET A 7 -17.22 -13.30 6.35
C MET A 7 -16.37 -12.07 6.59
N ARG A 8 -15.44 -12.16 7.55
CA ARG A 8 -14.60 -11.02 7.85
C ARG A 8 -13.93 -10.69 6.53
N LEU A 9 -14.20 -9.48 6.06
CA LEU A 9 -13.67 -8.97 4.81
C LEU A 9 -12.14 -8.96 4.86
N HIS A 10 -11.59 -8.86 6.06
CA HIS A 10 -10.17 -8.84 6.36
C HIS A 10 -9.78 -10.03 7.23
N ASP A 11 -8.51 -10.44 7.13
CA ASP A 11 -7.92 -11.38 8.09
C ASP A 11 -8.02 -10.86 9.53
N ASN A 12 -8.08 -11.76 10.50
CA ASN A 12 -8.19 -11.37 11.92
C ASN A 12 -7.01 -10.51 12.41
N SER A 13 -5.85 -10.65 11.76
CA SER A 13 -4.62 -9.92 12.07
C SER A 13 -4.48 -8.61 11.30
N THR A 14 -5.44 -8.23 10.45
CA THR A 14 -5.39 -6.97 9.71
C THR A 14 -5.40 -5.78 10.67
N PRO A 15 -4.39 -4.89 10.61
CA PRO A 15 -4.34 -3.73 11.49
C PRO A 15 -5.40 -2.68 11.16
N ALA A 16 -5.71 -1.82 12.13
CA ALA A 16 -6.72 -0.77 11.96
C ALA A 16 -6.33 0.26 10.89
N ILE A 17 -5.04 0.57 10.78
CA ILE A 17 -4.49 1.46 9.76
C ILE A 17 -3.48 0.68 8.92
N ILE A 18 -3.57 0.83 7.61
CA ILE A 18 -2.56 0.35 6.65
C ILE A 18 -2.17 1.50 5.72
N TYR A 19 -0.99 1.39 5.14
CA TYR A 19 -0.38 2.43 4.32
C TYR A 19 -0.20 1.97 2.88
N HIS A 20 -0.55 2.82 1.92
CA HIS A 20 -0.31 2.56 0.50
C HIS A 20 0.31 3.78 -0.16
N VAL A 21 1.43 3.60 -0.87
CA VAL A 21 2.14 4.68 -1.55
C VAL A 21 1.71 4.71 -3.01
N VAL A 22 1.28 5.88 -3.46
CA VAL A 22 0.71 6.11 -4.79
C VAL A 22 1.49 7.19 -5.54
N GLN A 23 1.53 7.10 -6.87
CA GLN A 23 1.91 8.27 -7.68
C GLN A 23 0.81 9.33 -7.53
N LYS A 24 1.21 10.55 -7.15
CA LYS A 24 0.29 11.65 -6.88
C LYS A 24 -0.60 11.96 -8.09
N SER A 25 -0.04 11.97 -9.29
CA SER A 25 -0.77 12.24 -10.54
C SER A 25 -1.91 11.25 -10.77
N LEU A 26 -1.68 9.94 -10.56
CA LEU A 26 -2.69 8.91 -10.74
C LEU A 26 -3.78 8.98 -9.66
N TRP A 27 -3.38 9.27 -8.43
CA TRP A 27 -4.31 9.45 -7.31
C TRP A 27 -5.23 10.65 -7.52
N ASP A 28 -4.65 11.81 -7.86
CA ASP A 28 -5.39 13.04 -8.13
C ASP A 28 -6.34 12.87 -9.33
N ALA A 29 -5.91 12.15 -10.37
CA ALA A 29 -6.75 11.85 -11.52
C ALA A 29 -7.97 10.99 -11.12
N ALA A 30 -7.78 9.96 -10.28
CA ALA A 30 -8.88 9.14 -9.79
C ALA A 30 -9.86 9.96 -8.94
N LEU A 31 -9.34 10.83 -8.06
CA LEU A 31 -10.15 11.77 -7.26
C LEU A 31 -10.96 12.72 -8.15
N ALA A 32 -10.31 13.38 -9.12
CA ALA A 32 -10.96 14.34 -10.00
C ALA A 32 -12.05 13.70 -10.87
N ALA A 33 -11.84 12.45 -11.31
CA ALA A 33 -12.82 11.69 -12.07
C ALA A 33 -13.92 11.05 -11.20
N GLY A 34 -13.80 11.08 -9.88
CA GLY A 34 -14.74 10.42 -8.97
C GLY A 34 -14.77 8.90 -9.13
N VAL A 35 -13.65 8.30 -9.56
CA VAL A 35 -13.53 6.86 -9.78
C VAL A 35 -12.72 6.19 -8.67
N ASN A 36 -12.94 4.89 -8.56
CA ASN A 36 -12.15 4.03 -7.70
C ASN A 36 -10.70 3.96 -8.19
N TYR A 37 -9.75 3.97 -7.25
CA TYR A 37 -8.34 3.88 -7.56
C TYR A 37 -7.88 2.42 -7.68
N PHE A 38 -7.09 2.15 -8.73
CA PHE A 38 -6.29 0.94 -8.91
C PHE A 38 -4.86 1.34 -9.28
N PRO A 39 -3.82 0.70 -8.73
CA PRO A 39 -2.45 0.94 -9.16
C PRO A 39 -2.19 0.36 -10.57
N PRO A 40 -1.18 0.86 -11.32
CA PRO A 40 -0.93 0.45 -12.69
C PRO A 40 -0.74 -1.06 -12.95
N ARG A 41 -0.29 -1.82 -11.94
CA ARG A 41 -0.02 -3.27 -12.06
C ARG A 41 -1.14 -4.15 -11.52
N TYR A 42 -2.27 -3.58 -11.11
CA TYR A 42 -3.35 -4.33 -10.49
C TYR A 42 -3.87 -5.47 -11.38
N ASP A 43 -4.01 -5.26 -12.69
CA ASP A 43 -4.51 -6.29 -13.62
C ASP A 43 -3.55 -7.48 -13.78
N ILE A 44 -2.28 -7.31 -13.39
CA ILE A 44 -1.24 -8.35 -13.46
C ILE A 44 -1.10 -9.04 -12.10
N GLU A 45 -1.12 -8.27 -11.01
CA GLU A 45 -0.87 -8.78 -9.64
C GLU A 45 -2.14 -9.28 -8.96
N GLY A 46 -3.30 -8.68 -9.28
CA GLY A 46 -4.60 -9.02 -8.72
C GLY A 46 -4.89 -8.46 -7.33
N PHE A 47 -3.97 -7.65 -6.78
CA PHE A 47 -4.11 -6.99 -5.48
C PHE A 47 -3.27 -5.71 -5.41
N ILE A 48 -3.54 -4.89 -4.38
CA ILE A 48 -2.76 -3.69 -4.06
C ILE A 48 -1.84 -3.99 -2.89
N HIS A 49 -0.54 -3.72 -3.05
CA HIS A 49 0.42 -3.80 -1.96
C HIS A 49 0.23 -2.67 -0.95
N ALA A 50 0.09 -3.02 0.33
CA ALA A 50 0.10 -2.08 1.43
C ALA A 50 1.12 -2.50 2.50
N THR A 51 1.40 -1.59 3.42
CA THR A 51 2.31 -1.80 4.54
C THR A 51 1.55 -1.54 5.83
N HIS A 52 1.72 -2.40 6.83
CA HIS A 52 1.01 -2.26 8.10
C HIS A 52 1.79 -1.50 9.19
N ASP A 53 3.10 -1.31 9.00
CA ASP A 53 3.99 -0.59 9.92
C ASP A 53 4.72 0.51 9.16
N ALA A 54 4.55 1.74 9.61
CA ALA A 54 5.17 2.92 9.00
C ALA A 54 6.71 2.80 8.95
N ASN A 55 7.34 2.14 9.92
CA ASN A 55 8.79 1.96 9.97
C ASN A 55 9.33 1.10 8.83
N LEU A 56 8.48 0.30 8.18
CA LEU A 56 8.85 -0.55 7.05
C LEU A 56 8.75 0.19 5.70
N LEU A 57 8.08 1.35 5.64
CA LEU A 57 7.74 2.01 4.37
C LEU A 57 8.97 2.36 3.53
N LEU A 58 9.95 3.08 4.09
CA LEU A 58 11.15 3.46 3.35
C LEU A 58 11.96 2.25 2.91
N GLY A 59 12.03 1.21 3.76
CA GLY A 59 12.70 -0.05 3.43
C GLY A 59 12.05 -0.76 2.24
N VAL A 60 10.72 -0.84 2.22
CA VAL A 60 9.95 -1.43 1.12
C VAL A 60 10.10 -0.62 -0.17
N LEU A 61 9.98 0.71 -0.09
CA LEU A 61 10.03 1.59 -1.26
C LEU A 61 11.42 1.62 -1.91
N ASN A 62 12.48 1.53 -1.11
CA ASN A 62 13.87 1.46 -1.56
C ASN A 62 14.37 0.03 -1.79
N TRP A 63 13.54 -1.00 -1.59
CA TRP A 63 13.97 -2.39 -1.74
C TRP A 63 14.31 -2.72 -3.20
N ARG A 64 15.49 -3.33 -3.39
CA ARG A 64 15.94 -3.84 -4.69
C ARG A 64 15.66 -5.34 -4.76
N HIS A 65 14.62 -5.73 -5.48
CA HIS A 65 14.31 -7.13 -5.70
C HIS A 65 15.43 -7.82 -6.51
N PRO A 66 15.93 -9.00 -6.11
CA PRO A 66 17.05 -9.66 -6.79
C PRO A 66 16.79 -9.93 -8.28
N LYS A 67 15.54 -10.23 -8.64
CA LYS A 67 15.15 -10.55 -10.03
C LYS A 67 14.54 -9.38 -10.80
N HIS A 68 13.96 -8.41 -10.10
CA HIS A 68 13.12 -7.37 -10.72
C HIS A 68 13.70 -5.96 -10.55
N GLY A 69 14.84 -5.82 -9.86
CA GLY A 69 15.42 -4.52 -9.58
C GLY A 69 14.56 -3.72 -8.60
N PHE A 70 14.61 -2.40 -8.71
CA PHE A 70 13.77 -1.53 -7.90
C PHE A 70 12.33 -1.53 -8.41
N ILE A 71 11.39 -1.80 -7.51
CA ILE A 71 9.96 -1.80 -7.84
C ILE A 71 9.42 -0.36 -7.90
N TYR A 72 9.80 0.47 -6.92
CA TYR A 72 9.29 1.85 -6.80
C TYR A 72 10.34 2.92 -7.14
N LYS A 73 11.61 2.74 -6.73
CA LYS A 73 12.66 3.77 -6.83
C LYS A 73 12.83 4.36 -8.23
N ASN A 74 12.69 3.55 -9.28
CA ASN A 74 12.90 4.00 -10.66
C ASN A 74 11.64 4.59 -11.32
N ILE A 75 10.52 4.65 -10.60
CA ILE A 75 9.31 5.28 -11.10
C ILE A 75 9.44 6.79 -10.90
N GLU A 76 9.35 7.55 -11.99
CA GLU A 76 9.42 9.01 -11.96
C GLU A 76 8.16 9.66 -11.39
N GLY A 77 8.29 10.91 -10.96
CA GLY A 77 7.17 11.71 -10.46
C GLY A 77 7.07 11.80 -8.93
N THR A 78 6.03 12.50 -8.49
CA THR A 78 5.74 12.74 -7.08
C THR A 78 4.86 11.65 -6.50
N PHE A 79 5.07 11.38 -5.20
CA PHE A 79 4.38 10.31 -4.49
C PHE A 79 3.65 10.85 -3.28
N LEU A 80 2.58 10.15 -2.90
CA LEU A 80 1.87 10.33 -1.64
C LEU A 80 1.82 9.00 -0.91
N CYS A 81 1.87 9.05 0.42
CA CYS A 81 1.52 7.92 1.26
C CYS A 81 0.10 8.12 1.79
N LEU A 82 -0.76 7.13 1.58
CA LEU A 82 -2.15 7.13 2.06
C LEU A 82 -2.22 6.29 3.33
N ALA A 83 -2.67 6.88 4.44
CA ALA A 83 -3.13 6.11 5.60
C ALA A 83 -4.60 5.75 5.39
N MET A 84 -4.92 4.46 5.48
CA MET A 84 -6.26 3.95 5.25
C MET A 84 -6.82 3.24 6.48
N ASP A 85 -8.05 3.58 6.85
CA ASP A 85 -8.81 2.89 7.89
C ASP A 85 -9.44 1.62 7.34
N THR A 86 -8.97 0.47 7.84
CA THR A 86 -9.44 -0.85 7.40
C THR A 86 -10.85 -1.16 7.88
N ALA A 87 -11.38 -0.47 8.90
CA ALA A 87 -12.74 -0.67 9.36
C ALA A 87 -13.80 -0.22 8.33
N VAL A 88 -13.44 0.72 7.45
CA VAL A 88 -14.29 1.29 6.40
C VAL A 88 -13.79 0.99 4.99
N LEU A 89 -12.68 0.26 4.86
CA LEU A 89 -12.18 -0.22 3.57
C LEU A 89 -13.12 -1.31 3.03
N ALA A 90 -13.73 -1.05 1.88
CA ALA A 90 -14.69 -1.97 1.26
C ALA A 90 -14.03 -3.19 0.58
N SER A 91 -12.73 -3.10 0.30
CA SER A 91 -11.96 -4.17 -0.36
C SER A 91 -11.38 -5.16 0.66
N PRO A 92 -11.44 -6.48 0.39
CA PRO A 92 -10.83 -7.49 1.25
C PRO A 92 -9.35 -7.24 1.50
N VAL A 93 -8.86 -7.54 2.71
CA VAL A 93 -7.43 -7.45 3.05
C VAL A 93 -6.96 -8.81 3.56
N LYS A 94 -5.91 -9.34 2.95
CA LYS A 94 -5.22 -10.53 3.44
C LYS A 94 -3.82 -10.18 3.92
N MET A 95 -3.39 -10.77 5.01
CA MET A 95 -2.04 -10.63 5.54
C MET A 95 -1.19 -11.79 5.02
N GLU A 96 -0.34 -11.52 4.04
CA GLU A 96 0.44 -12.56 3.37
C GLU A 96 1.94 -12.34 3.59
N ALA A 97 2.61 -13.35 4.13
CA ALA A 97 4.07 -13.37 4.25
C ALA A 97 4.69 -14.00 3.01
N ALA A 98 5.92 -13.60 2.70
CA ALA A 98 6.73 -14.32 1.74
C ALA A 98 6.94 -15.77 2.19
N VAL A 99 7.33 -16.65 1.26
CA VAL A 99 7.73 -18.02 1.63
C VAL A 99 8.98 -17.94 2.52
N PRO A 100 8.98 -18.57 3.70
CA PRO A 100 10.17 -18.64 4.55
C PRO A 100 11.39 -19.21 3.81
N THR A 101 12.56 -18.64 4.08
CA THR A 101 13.84 -19.11 3.55
C THR A 101 14.83 -19.33 4.68
N GLN A 102 15.96 -19.99 4.43
CA GLN A 102 17.02 -20.14 5.44
C GLN A 102 17.51 -18.78 5.98
N ASN A 103 17.57 -17.76 5.11
CA ASN A 103 18.04 -16.42 5.48
C ASN A 103 16.93 -15.54 6.07
N ASN A 104 15.66 -15.94 5.93
CA ASN A 104 14.52 -15.25 6.51
C ASN A 104 13.44 -16.30 6.90
N PRO A 105 13.63 -16.97 8.05
CA PRO A 105 12.75 -18.06 8.46
C PRO A 105 11.37 -17.60 8.93
N ASN A 106 11.23 -16.32 9.30
CA ASN A 106 9.99 -15.73 9.79
C ASN A 106 9.70 -14.42 9.03
N PRO A 107 9.35 -14.48 7.74
CA PRO A 107 9.09 -13.30 6.93
C PRO A 107 7.88 -12.52 7.47
N VAL A 108 7.98 -11.19 7.40
CA VAL A 108 6.88 -10.28 7.76
C VAL A 108 5.71 -10.49 6.80
N ALA A 109 4.49 -10.54 7.34
CA ALA A 109 3.27 -10.58 6.57
C ALA A 109 2.83 -9.15 6.20
N PHE A 110 2.60 -8.89 4.91
CA PHE A 110 2.15 -7.59 4.43
C PHE A 110 0.67 -7.63 4.05
N PRO A 111 -0.08 -6.52 4.24
CA PRO A 111 -1.46 -6.43 3.80
C PRO A 111 -1.54 -6.32 2.26
N HIS A 112 -2.33 -7.21 1.65
CA HIS A 112 -2.72 -7.16 0.25
C HIS A 112 -4.22 -6.86 0.14
N ILE A 113 -4.57 -5.81 -0.60
CA ILE A 113 -5.95 -5.36 -0.78
C ILE A 113 -6.50 -5.92 -2.10
N PHE A 114 -7.54 -6.76 -2.02
CA PHE A 114 -8.14 -7.45 -3.18
C PHE A 114 -9.34 -6.69 -3.71
N GLY A 115 -9.09 -5.49 -4.23
CA GLY A 115 -10.10 -4.63 -4.82
C GLY A 115 -9.65 -3.18 -4.91
N PRO A 116 -10.51 -2.29 -5.39
CA PRO A 116 -10.18 -0.88 -5.49
C PRO A 116 -9.99 -0.23 -4.12
N ILE A 117 -9.26 0.89 -4.12
CA ILE A 117 -9.36 1.87 -3.03
C ILE A 117 -10.43 2.88 -3.45
N VAL A 118 -11.44 3.08 -2.59
CA VAL A 118 -12.47 4.10 -2.79
C VAL A 118 -11.98 5.38 -2.09
N PRO A 119 -11.51 6.40 -2.83
CA PRO A 119 -10.72 7.47 -2.22
C PRO A 119 -11.43 8.23 -1.11
N SER A 120 -12.74 8.45 -1.26
CA SER A 120 -13.56 9.22 -0.32
C SER A 120 -13.99 8.45 0.93
N SER A 121 -13.80 7.12 0.98
CA SER A 121 -14.38 6.31 2.06
C SER A 121 -13.39 5.82 3.10
N CYS A 122 -12.13 5.55 2.71
CA CYS A 122 -11.18 4.88 3.60
C CYS A 122 -9.87 5.62 3.84
N VAL A 123 -9.53 6.66 3.06
CA VAL A 123 -8.30 7.42 3.25
C VAL A 123 -8.49 8.45 4.36
N VAL A 124 -7.78 8.28 5.47
CA VAL A 124 -7.86 9.17 6.64
C VAL A 124 -6.76 10.23 6.65
N LYS A 125 -5.65 9.99 5.94
CA LYS A 125 -4.56 10.96 5.79
C LYS A 125 -3.80 10.74 4.48
N GLN A 126 -3.39 11.83 3.84
CA GLN A 126 -2.43 11.84 2.74
C GLN A 126 -1.16 12.52 3.24
N MET A 127 -0.01 11.89 3.04
CA MET A 127 1.28 12.39 3.52
C MET A 127 2.23 12.55 2.34
N GLU A 128 2.96 13.66 2.34
CA GLU A 128 3.98 13.92 1.33
C GLU A 128 5.12 12.91 1.47
N VAL A 129 5.63 12.47 0.33
CA VAL A 129 6.77 11.56 0.23
C VAL A 129 7.92 12.34 -0.41
N VAL A 130 9.01 12.51 0.34
CA VAL A 130 10.21 13.20 -0.13
C VAL A 130 11.13 12.20 -0.80
N ARG A 131 11.69 12.58 -1.95
CA ARG A 131 12.60 11.74 -2.74
C ARG A 131 13.87 12.49 -3.08
N ASP A 132 14.96 11.75 -3.21
CA ASP A 132 16.21 12.26 -3.72
C ASP A 132 16.03 12.59 -5.22
N PRO A 133 16.25 13.85 -5.65
CA PRO A 133 16.06 14.24 -7.04
C PRO A 133 17.12 13.66 -7.99
N SER A 134 18.25 13.17 -7.47
CA SER A 134 19.34 12.61 -8.28
C SER A 134 19.11 11.16 -8.67
N ASP A 135 18.54 10.35 -7.79
CA ASP A 135 18.43 8.90 -7.99
C ASP A 135 17.06 8.30 -7.64
N GLY A 136 16.11 9.12 -7.19
CA GLY A 136 14.75 8.72 -6.87
C GLY A 136 14.59 7.97 -5.54
N THR A 137 15.63 7.88 -4.71
CA THR A 137 15.57 7.27 -3.36
C THR A 137 14.46 7.92 -2.53
N PHE A 138 13.65 7.11 -1.86
CA PHE A 138 12.65 7.60 -0.91
C PHE A 138 13.36 7.99 0.39
N LEU A 139 13.27 9.26 0.77
CA LEU A 139 14.00 9.84 1.89
C LEU A 139 13.14 9.91 3.16
N SER A 140 11.91 10.41 3.06
CA SER A 140 11.02 10.56 4.21
C SER A 140 9.55 10.55 3.81
N ILE A 141 8.69 10.34 4.80
CA ILE A 141 7.23 10.44 4.67
C ILE A 141 6.73 11.31 5.82
N ALA A 142 6.15 12.45 5.48
CA ALA A 142 5.81 13.50 6.44
C ALA A 142 4.93 12.99 7.60
N GLY A 143 5.46 13.07 8.82
CA GLY A 143 4.77 12.65 10.04
C GLY A 143 4.66 11.13 10.24
N LEU A 144 5.45 10.33 9.53
CA LEU A 144 5.58 8.89 9.75
C LEU A 144 7.03 8.44 9.97
N CYS A 145 7.94 8.84 9.08
CA CYS A 145 9.34 8.46 9.14
C CYS A 145 10.21 9.53 8.49
N GLU A 146 11.31 9.88 9.14
CA GLU A 146 12.28 10.92 8.76
C GLU A 146 13.69 10.33 8.65
#